data_AF-A0A645IVN8-F1
#
_entry.id   AF-A0A645IVN8-F1
#
_cell.length_a   1.000
_cell.length_b   1.000
_cell.length_c   1.000
_cell.angle_alpha   90.00
_cell.angle_beta   90.00
_cell.angle_gamma   90.00
#
_symmetry.space_group_name_H-M   'P 1'
#
loop_
_entity.id
_entity.type
_entity.pdbx_description
1 polymer ?
#
loop_
_entity_poly.entity_id
_entity_poly.type
_entity_poly.pdbx_seq_one_letter_code
_entity_poly.pdbx_strand_id
1 'polypeptide(L)'
;MEMFRALMIVLGGTGMGIALIVYLSGRIGKPGFLQFAALHADQEGYISVPMEPISLVGRIGIAATDLRPSGRVNVDGEFYDAISLKGFINKGDEVAIKRYENFQLYVVRREKV
;
A
#
# COMPACT_ATOMS: atom_id res chain seq x y z
N MET A 1 -46.01 45.36 -4.05
CA MET A 1 -46.21 43.94 -4.40
C MET A 1 -44.96 43.28 -4.96
N GLU A 2 -44.05 44.01 -5.62
CA GLU A 2 -42.85 43.41 -6.23
C GLU A 2 -41.81 42.87 -5.23
N MET A 3 -41.59 43.58 -4.12
CA MET A 3 -40.68 43.14 -3.04
C MET A 3 -41.10 41.82 -2.41
N PHE A 4 -42.41 41.59 -2.26
CA PHE A 4 -42.94 40.34 -1.72
C PHE A 4 -42.74 39.17 -2.69
N ARG A 5 -42.90 39.42 -3.99
CA ARG A 5 -42.64 38.43 -5.04
C ARG A 5 -41.15 38.06 -5.10
N ALA A 6 -40.26 39.04 -4.99
CA ALA A 6 -38.82 38.78 -4.93
C ALA A 6 -38.44 37.95 -3.69
N LEU A 7 -39.00 38.29 -2.52
CA LEU A 7 -38.76 37.56 -1.27
C LEU A 7 -39.21 36.09 -1.37
N MET A 8 -40.39 35.84 -1.94
CA MET A 8 -40.94 34.49 -2.13
C MET A 8 -40.08 33.64 -3.08
N ILE A 9 -39.56 34.23 -4.15
CA ILE A 9 -38.69 33.53 -5.10
C ILE A 9 -37.37 33.14 -4.44
N VAL A 10 -36.77 34.04 -3.67
CA VAL A 10 -35.48 33.78 -3.00
C VAL A 10 -35.62 32.73 -1.91
N LEU A 11 -36.62 32.85 -1.04
CA LEU A 11 -36.86 31.89 0.05
C LEU A 11 -37.26 30.51 -0.50
N GLY A 12 -38.14 30.47 -1.50
CA GLY A 12 -38.57 29.25 -2.15
C GLY A 12 -37.42 28.55 -2.89
N GLY A 13 -36.64 29.29 -3.66
CA GLY A 13 -35.50 28.74 -4.42
C GLY A 13 -34.40 28.20 -3.50
N THR A 14 -34.07 28.93 -2.43
CA THR A 14 -33.04 28.50 -1.47
C THR A 14 -33.49 27.27 -0.70
N GLY A 15 -34.73 27.25 -0.22
CA GLY A 15 -35.29 26.10 0.49
C GLY A 15 -35.38 24.85 -0.38
N MET A 16 -35.84 25.01 -1.63
CA MET A 16 -35.92 23.91 -2.59
C MET A 16 -34.52 23.41 -3.00
N GLY A 17 -33.55 24.30 -3.14
CA GLY A 17 -32.15 23.94 -3.43
C GLY A 17 -31.53 23.10 -2.31
N ILE A 18 -31.70 23.51 -1.05
CA ILE A 18 -31.21 22.74 0.11
C ILE A 18 -31.92 21.37 0.18
N ALA A 19 -33.24 21.34 0.00
CA ALA A 19 -34.01 20.10 0.01
C ALA A 19 -33.55 19.14 -1.11
N LEU A 20 -33.29 19.65 -2.31
CA LEU A 20 -32.77 18.88 -3.44
C LEU A 20 -31.36 18.35 -3.17
N ILE A 21 -30.47 19.15 -2.58
CA ILE A 21 -29.11 18.73 -2.22
C ILE A 21 -29.17 17.60 -1.19
N VAL A 22 -29.97 17.73 -0.13
CA VAL A 22 -30.11 16.68 0.89
C VAL A 22 -30.71 15.41 0.30
N TYR A 23 -31.76 15.54 -0.52
CA TYR A 23 -32.41 14.42 -1.20
C TYR A 23 -31.47 13.67 -2.16
N LEU A 24 -30.68 14.40 -2.96
CA LEU A 24 -29.72 13.83 -3.90
C LEU A 24 -28.47 13.30 -3.20
N SER A 25 -27.99 13.97 -2.14
CA SER A 25 -26.84 13.54 -1.33
C SER A 25 -27.05 12.15 -0.74
N GLY A 26 -28.24 11.88 -0.20
CA GLY A 26 -28.61 10.53 0.28
C GLY A 26 -28.73 9.47 -0.82
N ARG A 27 -28.69 9.86 -2.10
CA ARG A 27 -28.80 8.97 -3.27
C ARG A 27 -27.49 8.76 -4.03
N ILE A 28 -26.49 9.63 -3.84
CA ILE A 28 -25.15 9.52 -4.43
C ILE A 28 -24.35 8.33 -3.86
N GLY A 29 -24.72 7.81 -2.68
CA GLY A 29 -24.11 6.61 -2.08
C GLY A 29 -24.69 5.26 -2.54
N LYS A 30 -25.61 5.22 -3.52
CA LYS A 30 -26.14 3.95 -4.05
C LYS A 30 -25.44 3.62 -5.37
N PRO A 31 -24.92 2.38 -5.55
CA PRO A 31 -24.19 1.99 -6.75
C PRO A 31 -25.14 2.06 -7.95
N GLY A 32 -24.94 3.05 -8.80
CA GLY A 32 -25.68 3.26 -10.02
C GLY A 32 -24.78 3.84 -11.11
N PHE A 33 -25.31 3.94 -12.33
CA PHE A 33 -24.69 4.25 -13.64
C PHE A 33 -23.52 5.24 -13.72
N LEU A 34 -23.27 6.07 -12.70
CA LEU A 34 -22.10 6.94 -12.57
C LEU A 34 -20.90 6.31 -11.82
N GLN A 35 -20.95 5.01 -11.50
CA GLN A 35 -19.81 4.25 -10.96
C GLN A 35 -18.56 4.28 -11.87
N PHE A 36 -18.72 4.66 -13.14
CA PHE A 36 -17.61 4.78 -14.08
C PHE A 36 -16.90 6.16 -14.05
N ALA A 37 -17.53 7.18 -13.46
CA ALA A 37 -16.95 8.53 -13.33
C ALA A 37 -16.43 8.82 -11.91
N ALA A 38 -16.82 8.02 -10.93
CA ALA A 38 -15.99 7.86 -9.75
C ALA A 38 -14.78 7.05 -10.20
N LEU A 39 -13.63 7.72 -10.39
CA LEU A 39 -12.34 7.07 -10.29
C LEU A 39 -12.48 6.14 -9.07
N HIS A 40 -12.56 4.84 -9.33
CA HIS A 40 -12.10 3.89 -8.37
C HIS A 40 -10.63 4.24 -8.25
N ALA A 41 -10.30 5.12 -7.31
CA ALA A 41 -9.07 4.99 -6.56
C ALA A 41 -9.26 3.63 -5.89
N ASP A 42 -8.97 2.62 -6.70
CA ASP A 42 -8.91 1.26 -6.29
C ASP A 42 -7.82 1.29 -5.23
N GLN A 43 -8.27 1.33 -3.98
CA GLN A 43 -7.47 0.90 -2.86
C GLN A 43 -7.41 -0.63 -2.87
N GLU A 44 -7.45 -1.28 -4.04
CA GLU A 44 -6.43 -2.27 -4.35
C GLU A 44 -5.08 -1.61 -4.13
N GLY A 45 -4.65 -1.60 -2.87
CA GLY A 45 -3.25 -1.50 -2.54
C GLY A 45 -2.56 -2.45 -3.49
N TYR A 46 -1.79 -1.89 -4.42
CA TYR A 46 -0.91 -2.62 -5.28
C TYR A 46 0.03 -3.41 -4.37
N ILE A 47 -0.38 -4.61 -3.99
CA ILE A 47 0.56 -5.64 -3.59
C ILE A 47 1.15 -6.10 -4.92
N SER A 48 2.01 -5.26 -5.50
CA SER A 48 3.01 -5.66 -6.50
C SER A 48 4.07 -6.54 -5.87
N VAL A 49 3.74 -7.30 -4.83
CA VAL A 49 4.65 -8.19 -4.15
C VAL A 49 4.17 -9.59 -4.52
N PRO A 50 4.87 -10.29 -5.43
CA PRO A 50 4.72 -11.73 -5.53
C PRO A 50 4.78 -12.29 -4.10
N MET A 51 3.83 -13.12 -3.65
CA MET A 51 3.81 -13.67 -2.27
C MET A 51 4.95 -14.69 -2.04
N GLU A 52 5.72 -15.01 -3.09
CA GLU A 52 6.87 -15.91 -3.07
C GLU A 52 7.90 -15.63 -1.95
N PRO A 53 8.28 -14.37 -1.63
CA PRO A 53 9.35 -14.10 -0.67
C PRO A 53 8.98 -14.37 0.79
N ILE A 54 7.69 -14.43 1.13
CA ILE A 54 7.27 -14.81 2.50
C ILE A 54 7.68 -16.27 2.78
N SER A 55 7.66 -17.13 1.76
CA SER A 55 8.09 -18.53 1.88
C SER A 55 9.61 -18.71 2.05
N LEU A 56 10.39 -17.62 1.89
CA LEU A 56 11.83 -17.62 2.11
C LEU A 56 12.20 -17.36 3.58
N VAL A 57 11.25 -16.90 4.40
CA VAL A 57 11.49 -16.69 5.84
C VAL A 57 11.80 -18.03 6.51
N GLY A 58 12.93 -18.11 7.22
CA GLY A 58 13.44 -19.34 7.81
C GLY A 58 14.42 -20.13 6.93
N ARG A 59 14.57 -19.78 5.64
CA ARG A 59 15.59 -20.38 4.78
C ARG A 59 16.97 -19.77 5.03
N ILE A 60 17.97 -20.45 4.49
CA ILE A 60 19.38 -20.03 4.51
C ILE A 60 19.73 -19.51 3.11
N GLY A 61 20.38 -18.36 3.07
CA GLY A 61 20.96 -17.80 1.85
C GLY A 61 22.45 -17.55 2.01
N ILE A 62 23.08 -17.10 0.94
CA ILE A 62 24.49 -16.70 0.91
C ILE A 62 24.56 -15.22 0.55
N ALA A 63 25.32 -14.44 1.32
CA ALA A 63 25.55 -13.03 1.00
C ALA A 63 26.26 -12.89 -0.36
N ALA A 64 25.59 -12.30 -1.34
CA ALA A 64 26.14 -12.07 -2.68
C ALA A 64 27.05 -10.83 -2.74
N THR A 65 26.79 -9.87 -1.85
CA THR A 65 27.64 -8.69 -1.59
C THR A 65 27.95 -8.60 -0.11
N ASP A 66 28.82 -7.67 0.26
CA ASP A 66 28.96 -7.22 1.64
C ASP A 66 27.67 -6.50 2.08
N LEU A 67 27.13 -6.80 3.27
CA LEU A 67 25.93 -6.13 3.81
C LEU A 67 26.32 -5.15 4.92
N ARG A 68 26.33 -3.83 4.61
CA ARG A 68 26.68 -2.73 5.54
C ARG A 68 25.66 -1.57 5.55
N PRO A 69 24.48 -1.71 6.18
CA PRO A 69 23.79 -2.95 6.52
C PRO A 69 23.02 -3.52 5.31
N SER A 70 22.86 -2.77 4.23
CA SER A 70 22.21 -3.22 3.00
C SER A 70 23.19 -3.96 2.09
N GLY A 71 22.66 -4.87 1.29
CA GLY A 71 23.38 -5.62 0.27
C GLY A 71 22.42 -6.56 -0.47
N ARG A 72 22.97 -7.58 -1.13
CA ARG A 72 22.19 -8.61 -1.80
C ARG A 72 22.51 -9.99 -1.25
N VAL A 73 21.51 -10.85 -1.20
CA VAL A 73 21.62 -12.25 -0.78
C VAL A 73 21.14 -13.14 -1.92
N ASN A 74 21.85 -14.22 -2.17
CA ASN A 74 21.44 -15.28 -3.06
C ASN A 74 20.70 -16.35 -2.25
N VAL A 75 19.46 -16.66 -2.66
CA VAL A 75 18.64 -17.73 -2.09
C VAL A 75 18.22 -18.63 -3.24
N ASP A 76 18.60 -19.91 -3.20
CA ASP A 76 18.26 -20.92 -4.21
C ASP A 76 18.57 -20.53 -5.68
N GLY A 77 19.57 -19.66 -5.90
CA GLY A 77 19.99 -19.19 -7.23
C GLY A 77 19.42 -17.84 -7.64
N GLU A 78 18.50 -17.27 -6.85
CA GLU A 78 17.90 -15.96 -7.09
C GLU A 78 18.47 -14.89 -6.17
N PHE A 79 18.64 -13.67 -6.69
CA PHE A 79 19.19 -12.55 -5.94
C PHE A 79 18.09 -11.66 -5.38
N TYR A 80 18.17 -11.42 -4.07
CA TYR A 80 17.23 -10.59 -3.33
C TYR A 80 17.96 -9.46 -2.61
N ASP A 81 17.31 -8.30 -2.52
CA ASP A 81 17.79 -7.22 -1.67
C ASP A 81 17.65 -7.59 -0.20
N ALA A 82 18.68 -7.30 0.58
CA ALA A 82 18.72 -7.72 1.97
C ALA A 82 19.33 -6.66 2.89
N ILE A 83 18.87 -6.65 4.13
CA ILE A 83 19.35 -5.82 5.22
C ILE A 83 19.83 -6.71 6.37
N SER A 84 21.06 -6.52 6.79
CA SER A 84 21.61 -7.13 8.01
C SER A 84 20.93 -6.53 9.24
N LEU A 85 20.28 -7.38 10.04
CA LEU A 85 19.70 -6.99 11.33
C LEU A 85 20.75 -6.79 12.42
N LYS A 86 21.92 -7.43 12.28
CA LYS A 86 22.95 -7.40 13.31
C LYS A 86 24.33 -7.50 12.68
N GLY A 87 25.12 -6.45 12.91
CA GLY A 87 26.53 -6.42 12.53
C GLY A 87 26.76 -6.44 11.03
N PHE A 88 28.02 -6.60 10.67
CA PHE A 88 28.48 -6.68 9.29
C PHE A 88 28.52 -8.13 8.81
N ILE A 89 28.01 -8.37 7.60
CA ILE A 89 28.05 -9.69 6.93
C ILE A 89 28.89 -9.53 5.68
N ASN A 90 29.92 -10.36 5.54
CA ASN A 90 30.77 -10.34 4.35
C ASN A 90 30.11 -11.13 3.22
N LYS A 91 30.47 -10.80 1.98
CA LYS A 91 30.17 -11.62 0.82
C LYS A 91 30.63 -13.06 1.05
N GLY A 92 29.74 -14.02 0.80
CA GLY A 92 29.97 -15.45 0.96
C GLY A 92 29.58 -16.00 2.33
N ASP A 93 29.27 -15.15 3.32
CA ASP A 93 28.77 -15.62 4.61
C ASP A 93 27.36 -16.23 4.46
N GLU A 94 27.10 -17.32 5.18
CA GLU A 94 25.75 -17.88 5.33
C GLU A 94 24.88 -16.96 6.19
N VAL A 95 23.67 -16.71 5.72
CA VAL A 95 22.71 -15.85 6.39
C VAL A 95 21.37 -16.55 6.58
N ALA A 96 20.74 -16.33 7.72
CA ALA A 96 19.39 -16.81 7.99
C ALA A 96 18.39 -15.68 7.78
N ILE A 97 17.34 -15.94 7.00
CA ILE A 97 16.28 -14.98 6.71
C ILE A 97 15.30 -14.96 7.89
N LYS A 98 15.14 -13.79 8.52
CA LYS A 98 14.28 -13.64 9.70
C LYS A 98 12.91 -13.06 9.38
N ARG A 99 12.83 -12.16 8.40
CA ARG A 99 11.57 -11.57 7.94
C ARG A 99 11.74 -10.98 6.54
N TYR A 100 10.61 -10.73 5.89
CA TYR A 100 10.52 -10.05 4.60
C TYR A 100 9.55 -8.88 4.74
N GLU A 101 10.04 -7.66 4.50
CA GLU A 101 9.28 -6.42 4.64
C GLU A 101 9.77 -5.43 3.58
N ASN A 102 8.90 -4.52 3.08
CA ASN A 102 9.28 -3.48 2.11
C ASN A 102 10.09 -3.99 0.92
N PHE A 103 9.77 -5.18 0.41
CA PHE A 103 10.51 -5.84 -0.68
C PHE A 103 11.95 -6.24 -0.38
N GLN A 104 12.34 -6.30 0.89
CA GLN A 104 13.70 -6.60 1.33
C GLN A 104 13.71 -7.73 2.36
N LEU A 105 14.73 -8.60 2.27
CA LEU A 105 14.97 -9.66 3.24
C LEU A 105 15.78 -9.12 4.43
N TYR A 106 15.26 -9.29 5.63
CA TYR A 106 16.01 -8.98 6.84
C TYR A 106 16.72 -10.25 7.30
N VAL A 107 18.04 -10.19 7.34
CA VAL A 107 18.90 -11.36 7.53
C VAL A 107 19.83 -11.18 8.72
N VAL A 108 20.23 -12.29 9.32
CA VAL A 108 21.30 -12.34 10.34
C VAL A 108 22.37 -13.30 9.88
N ARG A 109 23.63 -13.02 10.24
CA ARG A 109 24.71 -13.98 10.05
C ARG A 109 24.38 -15.27 10.78
N ARG A 110 24.48 -16.41 10.09
CA ARG A 110 24.36 -17.71 10.73
C ARG A 110 25.69 -18.04 11.38
N GLU A 111 25.71 -18.15 12.70
CA GLU A 111 26.85 -18.70 13.42
C GLU A 111 26.89 -20.21 13.16
N LYS A 112 28.02 -20.70 12.63
CA LYS A 112 28.30 -22.13 12.58
C LYS A 112 28.63 -22.55 14.01
N VAL A 113 27.79 -23.41 14.58
CA VAL A 113 28.09 -24.17 15.81
C VAL A 113 29.14 -25.22 15.48
#